data_AF-A0A7V6PXU5-F1
#
_entry.id   AF-A0A7V6PXU5-F1
#
_cell.length_a   1.000
_cell.length_b   1.000
_cell.length_c   1.000
_cell.angle_alpha   90.00
_cell.angle_beta   90.00
_cell.angle_gamma   90.00
#
_symmetry.space_group_name_H-M   'P 1'
#
loop_
_entity.id
_entity.type
_entity.pdbx_description
1 polymer ?
#
loop_
_entity_poly.entity_id
_entity_poly.type
_entity_poly.pdbx_seq_one_letter_code
_entity_poly.pdbx_strand_id
1 'polypeptide(L)'
;ASNGTKTPSDLEKIKAEIEQLREQLIHLSNTTYAGRYIFSGFSTNKPLINEDGTFAIDVKNIDEQIIFQIGIGDDINVNVPGGDLFNRGADATAGEVPALIKLFDDYINALASGDNEQVSSLLGEFDKEHDNILRVRADVGARANRLELRMDRIQNDVISFTKLMSLNEDADMAEVFIKLKNEENVYRASLAGGARIIMPTLLDFLR
;
A
#
# COMPACT_ATOMS: atom_id res chain seq x y z
N ALA A 1 -2.93 -28.51 -24.77
CA ALA A 1 -2.35 -28.73 -26.11
C ALA A 1 -1.77 -30.13 -26.32
N SER A 2 -1.37 -30.88 -25.27
CA SER A 2 -0.64 -32.16 -25.36
C SER A 2 -1.49 -33.43 -25.64
N ASN A 3 -2.67 -33.30 -26.27
CA ASN A 3 -3.44 -34.48 -26.68
C ASN A 3 -3.21 -34.70 -28.17
N GLY A 4 -2.60 -35.83 -28.54
CA GLY A 4 -2.14 -36.21 -29.90
C GLY A 4 -3.21 -36.39 -30.98
N THR A 5 -4.33 -35.68 -30.88
CA THR A 5 -5.46 -35.69 -31.81
C THR A 5 -5.86 -34.28 -32.29
N LYS A 6 -5.05 -33.24 -32.05
CA LYS A 6 -5.33 -31.89 -32.55
C LYS A 6 -4.90 -31.74 -34.01
N THR A 7 -5.78 -31.16 -34.83
CA THR A 7 -5.44 -30.86 -36.23
C THR A 7 -4.48 -29.67 -36.29
N PRO A 8 -3.68 -29.53 -37.37
CA PRO A 8 -2.83 -28.35 -37.57
C PRO A 8 -3.61 -27.02 -37.48
N SER A 9 -4.87 -27.01 -37.93
CA SER A 9 -5.75 -25.83 -37.80
C SER A 9 -6.11 -25.51 -36.34
N ASP A 10 -6.21 -26.52 -35.47
CA ASP A 10 -6.50 -26.29 -34.05
C ASP A 10 -5.26 -25.75 -33.31
N LEU A 11 -4.06 -26.20 -33.70
CA LEU A 11 -2.80 -25.70 -33.13
C LEU A 11 -2.56 -24.23 -33.51
N GLU A 12 -2.84 -23.84 -34.76
CA GLU A 12 -2.79 -22.45 -35.21
C GLU A 12 -3.74 -21.54 -34.41
N LYS A 13 -4.96 -21.99 -34.12
CA LYS A 13 -5.91 -21.22 -33.30
C LYS A 13 -5.43 -21.05 -31.86
N ILE A 14 -4.90 -22.12 -31.26
CA ILE A 14 -4.34 -22.06 -29.90
C ILE A 14 -3.14 -21.11 -29.88
N LYS A 15 -2.25 -21.20 -30.88
CA LYS A 15 -1.11 -20.31 -31.01
C LYS A 15 -1.53 -18.84 -31.02
N ALA A 16 -2.52 -18.48 -31.85
CA ALA A 16 -3.05 -17.12 -31.91
C ALA A 16 -3.62 -16.65 -30.56
N GLU A 17 -4.27 -17.53 -29.80
CA GLU A 17 -4.76 -17.22 -28.45
C GLU A 17 -3.60 -16.95 -27.47
N ILE A 18 -2.54 -17.77 -27.51
CA ILE A 18 -1.36 -17.56 -26.65
C ILE A 18 -0.61 -16.28 -27.03
N GLU A 19 -0.52 -15.94 -28.32
CA GLU A 19 0.07 -14.68 -28.78
C GLU A 19 -0.68 -13.48 -28.20
N GLN A 20 -2.02 -13.51 -28.19
CA GLN A 20 -2.83 -12.46 -27.55
C GLN A 20 -2.64 -12.41 -26.03
N LEU A 21 -2.52 -13.56 -25.35
CA LEU A 21 -2.23 -13.59 -23.91
C LEU A 21 -0.83 -13.03 -23.60
N ARG A 22 0.15 -13.27 -24.46
CA ARG A 22 1.49 -12.70 -24.36
C ARG A 22 1.45 -11.18 -24.48
N GLU A 23 0.72 -10.65 -25.47
CA GLU A 23 0.52 -9.20 -25.63
C GLU A 23 -0.16 -8.60 -24.40
N GLN A 24 -1.22 -9.25 -23.89
CA GLN A 24 -1.89 -8.82 -22.67
C GLN A 24 -0.95 -8.81 -21.46
N LEU A 25 -0.04 -9.79 -21.35
CA LEU A 25 0.96 -9.84 -20.28
C LEU A 25 1.94 -8.66 -20.36
N ILE A 26 2.36 -8.26 -21.56
CA ILE A 26 3.19 -7.05 -21.78
C ILE A 26 2.44 -5.79 -21.36
N HIS A 27 1.13 -5.71 -21.61
CA HIS A 27 0.33 -4.59 -21.11
C HIS A 27 0.24 -4.60 -19.58
N LEU A 28 0.05 -5.77 -18.97
CA LEU A 28 -0.04 -5.89 -17.52
C LEU A 28 1.28 -5.54 -16.82
N SER A 29 2.42 -5.95 -17.36
CA SER A 29 3.75 -5.61 -16.83
C SER A 29 4.05 -4.11 -16.87
N ASN A 30 3.33 -3.38 -17.72
CA ASN A 30 3.40 -1.93 -17.86
C ASN A 30 2.23 -1.21 -17.18
N THR A 31 1.53 -1.86 -16.25
CA THR A 31 0.44 -1.23 -15.48
C THR A 31 0.93 0.00 -14.72
N THR A 32 0.11 1.05 -14.75
CA THR A 32 0.37 2.30 -14.03
C THR A 32 -0.65 2.54 -12.92
N TYR A 33 -0.20 3.12 -11.82
CA TYR A 33 -1.06 3.68 -10.77
C TYR A 33 -0.68 5.15 -10.54
N ALA A 34 -1.66 6.05 -10.56
CA ALA A 34 -1.45 7.50 -10.48
C ALA A 34 -0.39 8.03 -11.47
N GLY A 35 -0.36 7.48 -12.69
CA GLY A 35 0.60 7.87 -13.74
C GLY A 35 2.02 7.33 -13.56
N ARG A 36 2.24 6.42 -12.60
CA ARG A 36 3.54 5.82 -12.30
C ARG A 36 3.51 4.31 -12.57
N TYR A 37 4.51 3.80 -13.26
CA TYR A 37 4.67 2.37 -13.50
C TYR A 37 4.98 1.65 -12.18
N ILE A 38 4.23 0.58 -11.89
CA ILE A 38 4.25 -0.05 -10.57
C ILE A 38 5.35 -1.11 -10.40
N PHE A 39 5.86 -1.65 -11.53
CA PHE A 39 6.87 -2.71 -11.55
C PHE A 39 8.27 -2.22 -11.97
N SER A 40 8.43 -0.94 -12.28
CA SER A 40 9.66 -0.36 -12.87
C SER A 40 10.69 0.11 -11.82
N GLY A 41 10.64 -0.41 -10.59
CA GLY A 41 11.52 0.04 -9.50
C GLY A 41 11.45 1.54 -9.25
N PHE A 42 12.61 2.21 -9.18
CA PHE A 42 12.68 3.67 -9.02
C PHE A 42 12.39 4.43 -10.32
N SER A 43 12.50 3.78 -11.47
CA SER A 43 12.28 4.34 -12.81
C SER A 43 10.78 4.44 -13.16
N THR A 44 9.96 4.93 -12.23
CA THR A 44 8.48 4.98 -12.31
C THR A 44 7.87 5.77 -13.47
N ASN A 45 8.69 6.45 -14.28
CA ASN A 45 8.30 7.20 -15.47
C ASN A 45 8.55 6.45 -16.79
N LYS A 46 9.05 5.22 -16.73
CA LYS A 46 9.32 4.38 -17.91
C LYS A 46 8.61 3.02 -17.78
N PRO A 47 8.13 2.46 -18.90
CA PRO A 47 7.62 1.10 -18.90
C PRO A 47 8.71 0.11 -18.48
N LEU A 48 8.31 -1.03 -17.94
CA LEU A 48 9.21 -2.12 -17.58
C LEU A 48 9.59 -2.95 -18.81
N ILE A 49 8.61 -3.25 -19.67
CA ILE A 49 8.76 -4.15 -20.81
C ILE A 49 8.47 -3.39 -22.11
N ASN A 50 9.32 -3.54 -23.11
CA ASN A 50 9.13 -3.03 -24.46
C ASN A 50 8.04 -3.81 -25.21
N GLU A 51 7.53 -3.27 -26.33
CA GLU A 51 6.53 -3.97 -27.16
C GLU A 51 7.06 -5.31 -27.73
N ASP A 52 8.38 -5.45 -27.89
CA ASP A 52 9.01 -6.70 -28.32
C ASP A 52 9.09 -7.78 -27.22
N GLY A 53 8.77 -7.42 -25.97
CA GLY A 53 8.81 -8.32 -24.81
C GLY A 53 10.11 -8.30 -24.02
N THR A 54 11.11 -7.49 -24.40
CA THR A 54 12.35 -7.31 -23.63
C THR A 54 12.18 -6.31 -22.49
N PHE A 55 13.01 -6.39 -21.45
CA PHE A 55 13.08 -5.34 -20.44
C PHE A 55 13.57 -4.02 -21.06
N ALA A 56 12.81 -2.95 -20.82
CA ALA A 56 13.13 -1.60 -21.29
C ALA A 56 14.18 -0.89 -20.41
N ILE A 57 14.32 -1.34 -19.17
CA ILE A 57 15.13 -0.72 -18.13
C ILE A 57 15.75 -1.80 -17.23
N ASP A 58 16.85 -1.45 -16.58
CA ASP A 58 17.38 -2.23 -15.47
C ASP A 58 16.53 -1.99 -14.22
N VAL A 59 16.21 -3.06 -13.48
CA VAL A 59 15.56 -2.98 -12.16
C VAL A 59 16.20 -4.00 -11.23
N LYS A 60 16.85 -3.50 -10.17
CA LYS A 60 17.41 -4.34 -9.11
C LYS A 60 16.41 -4.62 -8.00
N ASN A 61 16.11 -5.89 -7.75
CA ASN A 61 15.02 -6.30 -6.85
C ASN A 61 15.22 -5.87 -5.39
N ILE A 62 16.47 -5.80 -4.92
CA ILE A 62 16.78 -5.42 -3.54
C ILE A 62 17.02 -3.91 -3.41
N ASP A 63 17.71 -3.32 -4.38
CA ASP A 63 18.16 -1.92 -4.30
C ASP A 63 17.04 -0.92 -4.67
N GLU A 64 16.01 -1.36 -5.41
CA GLU A 64 14.95 -0.50 -5.92
C GLU A 64 13.59 -0.71 -5.24
N GLN A 65 13.63 -1.01 -3.94
CA GLN A 65 12.46 -1.11 -3.09
C GLN A 65 12.00 0.27 -2.62
N ILE A 66 10.70 0.55 -2.77
CA ILE A 66 10.07 1.78 -2.32
C ILE A 66 9.52 1.52 -0.91
N ILE A 67 10.19 2.08 0.09
CA ILE A 67 9.89 1.86 1.49
C ILE A 67 9.11 3.04 2.07
N PHE A 68 8.01 2.75 2.78
CA PHE A 68 7.21 3.72 3.51
C PHE A 68 7.26 3.42 5.00
N GLN A 69 7.44 4.47 5.80
CA GLN A 69 7.32 4.39 7.25
C GLN A 69 5.84 4.43 7.65
N ILE A 70 5.38 3.40 8.36
CA ILE A 70 3.99 3.27 8.83
C ILE A 70 3.87 3.34 10.36
N GLY A 71 4.97 3.65 11.04
CA GLY A 71 5.03 3.85 12.47
C GLY A 71 6.46 4.10 12.96
N ILE A 72 6.62 4.35 14.25
CA ILE A 72 7.96 4.53 14.85
C ILE A 72 8.71 3.19 14.76
N GLY A 73 9.77 3.16 13.94
CA GLY A 73 10.57 1.96 13.69
C GLY A 73 9.88 0.86 12.89
N ASP A 74 8.77 1.16 12.21
CA ASP A 74 8.07 0.21 11.34
C ASP A 74 8.01 0.73 9.90
N ASP A 75 8.73 0.03 9.03
CA ASP A 75 8.78 0.29 7.60
C ASP A 75 8.15 -0.87 6.80
N ILE A 76 7.52 -0.53 5.68
CA ILE A 76 6.92 -1.46 4.73
C ILE A 76 7.38 -1.13 3.31
N ASN A 77 7.80 -2.16 2.57
CA ASN A 77 8.03 -2.03 1.14
C ASN A 77 6.69 -2.09 0.40
N VAL A 78 6.40 -1.10 -0.45
CA VAL A 78 5.10 -0.97 -1.14
C VAL A 78 5.12 -1.41 -2.60
N ASN A 79 6.29 -1.48 -3.25
CA ASN A 79 6.38 -1.94 -4.63
C ASN A 79 6.82 -3.40 -4.72
N VAL A 80 6.49 -3.99 -5.87
CA VAL A 80 7.05 -5.26 -6.31
C VAL A 80 7.94 -4.94 -7.50
N PRO A 81 9.26 -5.13 -7.38
CA PRO A 81 10.19 -4.98 -8.51
C PRO A 81 9.84 -5.95 -9.65
N GLY A 82 9.94 -5.47 -10.89
CA GLY A 82 9.55 -6.23 -12.08
C GLY A 82 10.35 -7.50 -12.30
N GLY A 83 11.65 -7.51 -11.95
CA GLY A 83 12.47 -8.71 -12.02
C GLY A 83 11.95 -9.82 -11.11
N ASP A 84 11.53 -9.50 -9.89
CA ASP A 84 11.03 -10.48 -8.93
C ASP A 84 9.78 -11.21 -9.45
N LEU A 85 8.85 -10.46 -10.06
CA LEU A 85 7.61 -11.02 -10.60
C LEU A 85 7.76 -11.67 -11.99
N PHE A 86 8.46 -11.02 -12.93
CA PHE A 86 8.50 -11.44 -14.33
C PHE A 86 9.76 -12.25 -14.70
N ASN A 87 10.76 -12.30 -13.81
CA ASN A 87 12.04 -12.98 -14.03
C ASN A 87 12.41 -13.96 -12.90
N ARG A 88 11.42 -14.57 -12.25
CA ARG A 88 11.60 -15.60 -11.20
C ARG A 88 12.51 -15.17 -10.03
N GLY A 89 12.43 -13.91 -9.59
CA GLY A 89 13.28 -13.41 -8.51
C GLY A 89 14.63 -12.84 -8.98
N ALA A 90 15.01 -13.01 -10.24
CA ALA A 90 16.23 -12.40 -10.79
C ALA A 90 15.99 -10.91 -11.11
N ASP A 91 17.06 -10.13 -11.14
CA ASP A 91 16.97 -8.72 -11.53
C ASP A 91 16.48 -8.58 -12.99
N ALA A 92 15.88 -7.45 -13.32
CA ALA A 92 15.58 -7.10 -14.69
C ALA A 92 16.81 -6.42 -15.30
N THR A 93 17.31 -6.96 -16.41
CA THR A 93 18.41 -6.37 -17.17
C THR A 93 17.88 -5.87 -18.50
N ALA A 94 18.14 -4.60 -18.83
CA ALA A 94 17.68 -3.99 -20.06
C ALA A 94 18.13 -4.78 -21.30
N GLY A 95 17.20 -5.06 -22.22
CA GLY A 95 17.43 -5.85 -23.43
C GLY A 95 17.31 -7.36 -23.25
N GLU A 96 17.26 -7.88 -22.02
CA GLU A 96 16.97 -9.30 -21.78
C GLU A 96 15.46 -9.57 -21.84
N VAL A 97 15.09 -10.79 -22.23
CA VAL A 97 13.71 -11.25 -22.22
C VAL A 97 13.40 -11.84 -20.83
N PRO A 98 12.36 -11.36 -20.12
CA PRO A 98 11.93 -11.94 -18.85
C PRO A 98 11.59 -13.43 -19.00
N ALA A 99 11.89 -14.22 -17.97
CA ALA A 99 11.60 -15.66 -17.96
C ALA A 99 10.14 -15.99 -18.33
N LEU A 100 9.18 -15.19 -17.82
CA LEU A 100 7.77 -15.40 -18.12
C LEU A 100 7.42 -15.12 -19.59
N ILE A 101 7.94 -14.03 -20.18
CA ILE A 101 7.69 -13.73 -21.60
C ILE A 101 8.35 -14.78 -22.48
N LYS A 102 9.59 -15.16 -22.15
CA LYS A 102 10.32 -16.22 -22.84
C LYS A 102 9.55 -17.55 -22.83
N LEU A 103 8.90 -17.88 -21.71
CA LEU A 103 8.08 -19.09 -21.63
C LEU A 103 6.90 -19.08 -22.63
N PHE A 104 6.24 -17.93 -22.80
CA PHE A 104 5.19 -17.78 -23.82
C PHE A 104 5.77 -17.91 -25.23
N ASP A 105 6.92 -17.30 -25.51
CA ASP A 105 7.61 -17.39 -26.80
C ASP A 105 8.02 -18.84 -27.13
N ASP A 106 8.60 -19.55 -26.16
CA ASP A 106 8.99 -20.95 -26.30
C ASP A 106 7.75 -21.83 -26.52
N TYR A 107 6.62 -21.53 -25.88
CA TYR A 107 5.36 -22.26 -26.08
C TYR A 107 4.75 -22.02 -27.46
N ILE A 108 4.75 -20.79 -27.94
CA ILE A 108 4.30 -20.42 -29.30
C ILE A 108 5.15 -21.16 -30.35
N ASN A 109 6.47 -21.20 -30.14
CA ASN A 109 7.40 -21.89 -31.04
C ASN A 109 7.20 -23.41 -31.02
N ALA A 110 6.99 -24.01 -29.84
CA ALA A 110 6.73 -25.43 -29.68
C ALA A 110 5.39 -25.87 -30.34
N LEU A 111 4.36 -25.01 -30.26
CA LEU A 111 3.10 -25.23 -30.96
C LEU A 111 3.26 -25.18 -32.48
N ALA A 112 4.10 -24.27 -32.99
CA ALA A 112 4.37 -24.14 -34.42
C ALA A 112 5.21 -25.31 -34.98
N SER A 113 6.14 -25.85 -34.20
CA SER A 113 6.95 -27.01 -34.59
C SER A 113 6.21 -28.35 -34.43
N GLY A 114 5.11 -28.38 -33.67
CA GLY A 114 4.37 -29.60 -33.38
C GLY A 114 5.09 -30.54 -32.41
N ASP A 115 6.07 -30.04 -31.65
CA ASP A 115 6.86 -30.80 -30.69
C ASP A 115 6.09 -31.00 -29.37
N ASN A 116 5.41 -32.14 -29.26
CA ASN A 116 4.59 -32.47 -28.10
C ASN A 116 5.42 -32.69 -26.81
N GLU A 117 6.68 -33.13 -26.93
CA GLU A 117 7.56 -33.33 -25.76
C GLU A 117 7.96 -31.97 -25.19
N GLN A 118 8.34 -31.03 -26.06
CA GLN A 118 8.65 -29.66 -25.66
C GLN A 118 7.43 -28.96 -25.02
N VAL A 119 6.24 -29.09 -25.62
CA VAL A 119 4.99 -28.56 -25.05
C VAL A 119 4.74 -29.11 -23.64
N SER A 120 5.00 -30.40 -23.39
CA SER A 120 4.82 -31.00 -22.08
C SER A 120 5.83 -30.46 -21.06
N SER A 121 7.10 -30.29 -21.46
CA SER A 121 8.13 -29.71 -20.59
C SER A 121 7.82 -28.27 -20.22
N LEU A 122 7.32 -27.47 -21.17
CA LEU A 122 6.96 -26.07 -20.94
C LEU A 122 5.78 -25.92 -19.99
N LEU A 123 4.87 -26.91 -19.93
CA LEU A 123 3.79 -26.92 -18.95
C LEU A 123 4.33 -26.94 -17.52
N GLY A 124 5.40 -27.72 -17.26
CA GLY A 124 6.08 -27.72 -15.97
C GLY A 124 6.82 -26.40 -15.67
N GLU A 125 7.24 -25.66 -16.70
CA GLU A 125 7.77 -24.30 -16.53
C GLU A 125 6.67 -23.27 -16.23
N PHE A 126 5.46 -23.45 -16.77
CA PHE A 126 4.27 -22.66 -16.39
C PHE A 126 3.90 -22.86 -14.93
N ASP A 127 4.01 -24.08 -14.41
CA ASP A 127 3.78 -24.35 -13.00
C ASP A 127 4.77 -23.56 -12.11
N LYS A 128 6.05 -23.50 -12.50
CA LYS A 128 7.06 -22.70 -11.78
C LYS A 128 6.75 -21.20 -11.81
N GLU A 129 6.28 -20.68 -12.94
CA GLU A 129 5.84 -19.29 -13.03
C GLU A 129 4.58 -19.02 -12.21
N HIS A 130 3.66 -19.98 -12.19
CA HIS A 130 2.47 -19.91 -11.34
C HIS A 130 2.85 -19.82 -9.86
N ASP A 131 3.78 -20.68 -9.41
CA ASP A 131 4.32 -20.65 -8.05
C ASP A 131 5.05 -19.33 -7.75
N ASN A 132 5.76 -18.76 -8.72
CA ASN A 132 6.39 -17.44 -8.61
C ASN A 132 5.35 -16.35 -8.34
N ILE A 133 4.27 -16.32 -9.13
CA ILE A 133 3.18 -15.36 -8.96
C ILE A 133 2.48 -15.56 -7.60
N LEU A 134 2.26 -16.81 -7.19
CA LEU A 134 1.68 -17.11 -5.87
C LEU A 134 2.58 -16.64 -4.73
N ARG A 135 3.90 -16.81 -4.84
CA ARG A 135 4.87 -16.29 -3.86
C ARG A 135 4.74 -14.78 -3.72
N VAL A 136 4.81 -14.05 -4.83
CA VAL A 136 4.71 -12.59 -4.83
C VAL A 136 3.35 -12.13 -4.28
N ARG A 137 2.26 -12.80 -4.68
CA ARG A 137 0.91 -12.49 -4.18
C ARG A 137 0.79 -12.72 -2.67
N ALA A 138 1.38 -13.79 -2.14
CA ALA A 138 1.39 -14.08 -0.71
C ALA A 138 2.18 -13.02 0.07
N ASP A 139 3.32 -12.57 -0.45
CA ASP A 139 4.12 -11.49 0.15
C ASP A 139 3.35 -10.16 0.19
N VAL A 140 2.73 -9.76 -0.93
CA VAL A 140 1.85 -8.58 -0.97
C VAL A 140 0.68 -8.72 0.01
N GLY A 141 0.08 -9.91 0.11
CA GLY A 141 -0.98 -10.19 1.08
C GLY A 141 -0.52 -10.04 2.53
N ALA A 142 0.67 -10.53 2.87
CA ALA A 142 1.25 -10.36 4.20
C ALA A 142 1.50 -8.88 4.55
N ARG A 143 1.99 -8.10 3.57
CA ARG A 143 2.16 -6.65 3.70
C ARG A 143 0.83 -5.92 3.88
N ALA A 144 -0.21 -6.30 3.12
CA ALA A 144 -1.55 -5.75 3.26
C ALA A 144 -2.13 -6.01 4.67
N ASN A 145 -2.05 -7.24 5.16
CA ASN A 145 -2.49 -7.58 6.52
C ASN A 145 -1.74 -6.78 7.59
N ARG A 146 -0.41 -6.62 7.43
CA ARG A 146 0.40 -5.80 8.35
C ARG A 146 -0.06 -4.34 8.34
N LEU A 147 -0.34 -3.78 7.16
CA LEU A 147 -0.83 -2.41 7.04
C LEU A 147 -2.19 -2.24 7.71
N GLU A 148 -3.12 -3.17 7.52
CA GLU A 148 -4.45 -3.17 8.16
C GLU A 148 -4.35 -3.20 9.69
N LEU A 149 -3.54 -4.10 10.25
CA LEU A 149 -3.28 -4.16 11.70
C LEU A 149 -2.66 -2.87 12.24
N ARG A 150 -1.81 -2.19 11.46
CA ARG A 150 -1.24 -0.89 11.84
C ARG A 150 -2.28 0.22 11.78
N MET A 151 -3.16 0.22 10.79
CA MET A 151 -4.27 1.17 10.71
C MET A 151 -5.20 1.05 11.92
N ASP A 152 -5.59 -0.18 12.29
CA ASP A 152 -6.43 -0.44 13.46
C ASP A 152 -5.77 0.04 14.75
N ARG A 153 -4.46 -0.20 14.89
CA ARG A 153 -3.71 0.28 16.05
C ARG A 153 -3.68 1.81 16.12
N ILE A 154 -3.40 2.49 15.00
CA ILE A 154 -3.37 3.96 14.96
C ILE A 154 -4.73 4.55 15.33
N GLN A 155 -5.83 3.96 14.85
CA GLN A 155 -7.18 4.39 15.22
C GLN A 155 -7.43 4.25 16.74
N ASN A 156 -7.02 3.13 17.33
CA ASN A 156 -7.12 2.91 18.78
C ASN A 156 -6.25 3.87 19.58
N ASP A 157 -5.04 4.17 19.10
CA ASP A 157 -4.13 5.13 19.72
C ASP A 157 -4.74 6.54 19.69
N VAL A 158 -5.35 6.96 18.57
CA VAL A 158 -6.05 8.25 18.46
C VAL A 158 -7.16 8.36 19.50
N ILE A 159 -8.00 7.34 19.66
CA ILE A 159 -9.08 7.33 20.67
C ILE A 159 -8.49 7.42 22.09
N SER A 160 -7.47 6.62 22.36
CA SER A 160 -6.84 6.54 23.68
C SER A 160 -6.17 7.85 24.07
N PHE A 161 -5.41 8.47 23.16
CA PHE A 161 -4.77 9.76 23.41
C PHE A 161 -5.77 10.90 23.52
N THR A 162 -6.83 10.91 22.70
CA THR A 162 -7.91 11.89 22.84
C THR A 162 -8.56 11.81 24.22
N LYS A 163 -8.79 10.58 24.72
CA LYS A 163 -9.34 10.36 26.07
C LYS A 163 -8.38 10.81 27.17
N LEU A 164 -7.08 10.50 27.05
CA LEU A 164 -6.08 10.94 28.02
C LEU A 164 -5.94 12.46 28.07
N MET A 165 -6.00 13.12 26.90
CA MET A 165 -6.00 14.58 26.80
C MET A 165 -7.24 15.16 27.51
N SER A 166 -8.43 14.64 27.22
CA SER A 166 -9.67 15.01 27.92
C SER A 166 -9.56 14.83 29.44
N LEU A 167 -9.06 13.69 29.92
CA LEU A 167 -8.88 13.46 31.37
C LEU A 167 -7.87 14.41 32.03
N ASN A 168 -6.88 14.90 31.28
CA ASN A 168 -5.82 15.76 31.81
C ASN A 168 -6.14 17.27 31.68
N GLU A 169 -6.85 17.67 30.62
CA GLU A 169 -7.10 19.08 30.29
C GLU A 169 -8.55 19.52 30.51
N ASP A 170 -9.53 18.61 30.44
CA ASP A 170 -10.92 19.00 30.60
C ASP A 170 -11.19 19.37 32.06
N ALA A 171 -11.74 20.57 32.25
CA ALA A 171 -12.16 21.02 33.57
C ALA A 171 -13.50 20.37 33.95
N ASP A 172 -13.62 19.90 35.20
CA ASP A 172 -14.91 19.50 35.74
C ASP A 172 -15.81 20.75 35.83
N MET A 173 -16.78 20.85 34.91
CA MET A 173 -17.67 22.00 34.82
C MET A 173 -18.49 22.23 36.09
N ALA A 174 -18.80 21.17 36.86
CA ALA A 174 -19.51 21.33 38.13
C ALA A 174 -18.60 21.96 39.19
N GLU A 175 -17.35 21.50 39.30
CA GLU A 175 -16.37 22.10 40.21
C GLU A 175 -16.04 23.55 39.81
N VAL A 176 -15.81 23.80 38.52
CA VAL A 176 -15.56 25.16 37.98
C VAL A 176 -16.74 26.08 38.27
N PHE A 177 -17.97 25.61 38.09
CA PHE A 177 -19.17 26.40 38.38
C PHE A 177 -19.30 26.73 39.86
N ILE A 178 -19.05 25.77 40.75
CA ILE A 178 -19.08 26.01 42.21
C ILE A 178 -18.00 27.04 42.60
N LYS A 179 -16.77 26.88 42.12
CA LYS A 179 -15.69 27.84 42.36
C LYS A 179 -16.08 29.23 41.87
N LEU A 180 -16.61 29.34 40.64
CA LEU A 180 -17.06 30.61 40.07
C LEU A 180 -18.18 31.26 40.91
N LYS A 181 -19.16 30.49 41.39
CA LYS A 181 -20.24 31.02 42.23
C LYS A 181 -19.75 31.43 43.61
N ASN A 182 -18.77 30.73 44.17
CA ASN A 182 -18.15 31.15 45.41
C ASN A 182 -17.41 32.48 45.24
N GLU A 183 -16.60 32.62 44.19
CA GLU A 183 -15.92 33.88 43.86
C GLU A 183 -16.91 35.03 43.59
N GLU A 184 -18.02 34.78 42.87
CA GLU A 184 -19.09 35.76 42.65
C GLU A 184 -19.72 36.22 43.98
N ASN A 185 -19.96 35.28 44.90
CA ASN A 185 -20.50 35.58 46.22
C ASN A 185 -19.51 36.40 47.07
N VAL A 186 -18.23 36.03 47.08
CA VAL A 186 -17.16 36.77 47.78
C VAL A 186 -17.02 38.17 47.20
N TYR A 187 -17.08 38.32 45.87
CA TYR A 187 -17.02 39.61 45.18
C TYR A 187 -18.20 40.51 45.58
N ARG A 188 -19.44 39.97 45.55
CA ARG A 188 -20.64 40.71 46.00
C ARG A 188 -20.56 41.10 47.47
N ALA A 189 -20.08 40.21 48.34
CA ALA A 189 -19.89 40.48 49.76
C ALA A 189 -18.84 41.61 49.97
N SER A 190 -17.74 41.58 49.21
CA SER A 190 -16.70 42.60 49.24
C SER A 190 -17.22 43.98 48.80
N LEU A 191 -18.05 44.02 47.75
CA LEU A 191 -18.71 45.24 47.29
C LEU A 191 -19.68 45.79 48.35
N ALA A 192 -20.47 44.92 48.99
CA ALA A 192 -21.39 45.32 50.05
C ALA A 192 -20.66 45.82 51.30
N GLY A 193 -19.54 45.18 51.67
CA GLY A 193 -18.64 45.64 52.73
C GLY A 193 -18.04 47.01 52.42
N GLY A 194 -17.54 47.20 51.20
CA GLY A 194 -17.05 48.51 50.73
C GLY A 194 -18.13 49.59 50.75
N ALA A 195 -19.34 49.28 50.29
CA ALA A 195 -20.47 50.22 50.33
C ALA A 195 -20.87 50.61 51.77
N ARG A 196 -20.79 49.69 52.74
CA ARG A 196 -21.02 50.01 54.16
C ARG A 196 -19.95 50.91 54.77
N ILE A 197 -18.70 50.83 54.31
CA ILE A 197 -17.62 51.73 54.73
C ILE A 197 -17.83 53.14 54.14
N ILE A 198 -18.37 53.23 52.92
CA ILE A 198 -18.62 54.50 52.24
C ILE A 198 -19.89 55.20 52.73
N MET A 199 -20.87 54.48 53.29
CA MET A 199 -22.06 55.09 53.90
C MET A 199 -21.73 55.75 55.25
N PRO A 200 -21.92 57.07 55.43
CA PRO A 200 -21.76 57.72 56.73
C PRO A 200 -22.75 57.12 57.73
N THR A 201 -22.30 56.81 58.95
CA THR A 201 -23.20 56.29 59.99
C THR A 201 -24.00 57.44 60.63
N LEU A 202 -25.20 57.15 61.13
CA LEU A 202 -26.07 58.14 61.78
C LEU A 202 -25.41 58.86 62.99
N LEU A 203 -24.36 58.27 63.58
CA LEU A 203 -23.53 58.87 64.63
C LEU A 203 -22.62 59.99 64.11
N ASP A 204 -22.24 59.98 62.83
CA ASP A 204 -21.49 61.05 62.17
C ASP A 204 -22.37 62.27 61.83
N PHE A 205 -23.70 62.07 61.78
CA PHE A 205 -24.68 63.14 61.53
C PHE A 205 -25.21 63.80 62.82
N LEU A 206 -24.96 63.20 63.99
CA LEU A 206 -25.39 63.70 65.31
C LEU A 206 -24.28 64.46 66.07
N ARG A 207 -23.21 64.86 65.39
CA ARG A 207 -22.26 65.87 65.88
C ARG A 207 -22.61 67.26 65.40
#